data_AF-A0A850KMX1-F1
#
_entry.id   AF-A0A850KMX1-F1
#
_cell.length_a   1.000
_cell.length_b   1.000
_cell.length_c   1.000
_cell.angle_alpha   90.00
_cell.angle_beta   90.00
_cell.angle_gamma   90.00
#
_symmetry.space_group_name_H-M   'P 1'
#
loop_
_entity.id
_entity.type
_entity.pdbx_description
1 polymer ?
#
loop_
_entity_poly.entity_id
_entity_poly.type
_entity_poly.pdbx_seq_one_letter_code
_entity_poly.pdbx_strand_id
1 'polypeptide(L)'
;MRYEDTRYHNSIPLKSLFILPLLAMLLAETGAYGQVQEAETCGSYVDKFEAGLPGVSKLPDMSARDGIELLSINFREVMRASDQAMKCFSSARNHAVSKKHKEAIEAGIGRTAWVFATAQSQFEQSLDALSSQMLTDLAPAAGGNTEALPEDDAMVRSMEILFDSYMLFERSQELSRRFTGVAPVTE
;
A
#
# COMPACT_ATOMS: atom_id res chain seq x y z
N MET A 1 52.21 -43.03 -67.79
CA MET A 1 52.00 -43.11 -66.34
C MET A 1 52.53 -41.80 -65.77
N ARG A 2 51.79 -40.71 -65.57
CA ARG A 2 50.59 -40.41 -64.75
C ARG A 2 50.68 -40.90 -63.30
N TYR A 3 50.93 -39.95 -62.40
CA TYR A 3 50.52 -39.84 -60.98
C TYR A 3 50.80 -38.39 -60.58
N GLU A 4 49.84 -37.48 -60.76
CA GLU A 4 48.83 -37.02 -59.78
C GLU A 4 49.41 -36.22 -58.61
N ASP A 5 48.85 -35.02 -58.52
CA ASP A 5 49.16 -33.85 -57.71
C ASP A 5 47.98 -33.67 -56.74
N THR A 6 48.22 -33.37 -55.46
CA THR A 6 47.23 -32.72 -54.57
C THR A 6 47.89 -32.31 -53.25
N ARG A 7 48.28 -31.03 -53.15
CA ARG A 7 48.45 -30.36 -51.85
C ARG A 7 47.10 -29.84 -51.37
N TYR A 8 46.72 -30.24 -50.16
CA TYR A 8 45.60 -29.69 -49.41
C TYR A 8 45.87 -28.22 -49.01
N HIS A 9 45.09 -27.28 -49.55
CA HIS A 9 44.91 -25.96 -48.98
C HIS A 9 43.58 -25.91 -48.22
N ASN A 10 43.68 -25.75 -46.91
CA ASN A 10 42.56 -25.61 -46.00
C ASN A 10 41.93 -24.22 -46.18
N SER A 11 40.76 -24.13 -46.82
CA SER A 11 39.98 -22.90 -46.97
C SER A 11 38.53 -23.21 -46.58
N ILE A 12 38.14 -22.83 -45.36
CA ILE A 12 36.74 -22.90 -44.92
C ILE A 12 36.02 -21.66 -45.47
N PRO A 13 34.93 -21.78 -46.24
CA PRO A 13 34.17 -20.63 -46.70
C PRO A 13 33.30 -20.06 -45.57
N LEU A 14 33.47 -18.75 -45.29
CA LEU A 14 32.52 -17.92 -44.54
C LEU A 14 31.16 -17.91 -45.26
N LYS A 15 30.21 -18.73 -44.82
CA LYS A 15 28.77 -18.53 -45.08
C LYS A 15 27.94 -19.15 -43.96
N SER A 16 27.90 -18.54 -42.78
CA SER A 16 26.78 -18.73 -41.83
C SER A 16 26.88 -17.74 -40.67
N LEU A 17 26.44 -16.50 -40.88
CA LEU A 17 26.31 -15.50 -39.80
C LEU A 17 25.25 -14.47 -40.21
N PHE A 18 24.01 -14.91 -40.39
CA PHE A 18 22.86 -14.02 -40.66
C PHE A 18 21.57 -14.54 -39.99
N ILE A 19 21.64 -14.99 -38.72
CA ILE A 19 20.44 -15.36 -37.93
C ILE A 19 20.43 -14.65 -36.55
N LEU A 20 21.25 -13.62 -36.32
CA LEU A 20 21.34 -12.97 -35.01
C LEU A 20 20.60 -11.64 -34.77
N PRO A 21 19.92 -10.96 -35.73
CA PRO A 21 19.18 -9.75 -35.36
C PRO A 21 17.71 -10.01 -34.94
N LEU A 22 17.10 -11.14 -35.31
CA LEU A 22 15.68 -11.38 -35.01
C LEU A 22 15.41 -11.83 -33.56
N LEU A 23 16.39 -12.48 -32.90
CA LEU A 23 16.21 -12.93 -31.51
C LEU A 23 16.33 -11.78 -30.49
N ALA A 24 16.98 -10.67 -30.86
CA ALA A 24 17.13 -9.50 -30.00
C ALA A 24 15.88 -8.62 -29.95
N MET A 25 15.03 -8.63 -30.99
CA MET A 25 13.78 -7.85 -30.99
C MET A 25 12.69 -8.45 -30.09
N LEU A 26 12.66 -9.77 -29.88
CA LEU A 26 11.67 -10.43 -29.01
C LEU A 26 11.94 -10.28 -27.50
N LEU A 27 13.17 -9.92 -27.10
CA LEU A 27 13.53 -9.67 -25.70
C LEU A 27 13.26 -8.23 -25.25
N ALA A 28 12.96 -7.31 -26.17
CA ALA A 28 12.62 -5.93 -25.83
C ALA A 28 11.16 -5.76 -25.38
N GLU A 29 10.24 -6.59 -25.90
CA GLU A 29 8.81 -6.48 -25.59
C GLU A 29 8.42 -7.18 -24.28
N THR A 30 9.14 -8.22 -23.86
CA THR A 30 8.92 -8.89 -22.57
C THR A 30 9.37 -8.02 -21.39
N GLY A 31 10.37 -7.16 -21.59
CA GLY A 31 10.84 -6.22 -20.57
C GLY A 31 9.77 -5.20 -20.16
N ALA A 32 9.00 -4.68 -21.12
CA ALA A 32 7.95 -3.71 -20.83
C ALA A 32 6.72 -4.34 -20.12
N TYR A 33 6.42 -5.62 -20.39
CA TYR A 33 5.32 -6.33 -19.74
C TYR A 33 5.65 -6.72 -18.28
N GLY A 34 6.87 -7.23 -18.03
CA GLY A 34 7.31 -7.56 -16.67
C GLY A 34 7.43 -6.34 -15.75
N GLN A 35 7.71 -5.15 -16.31
CA GLN A 35 7.84 -3.89 -15.56
C GLN A 35 6.51 -3.32 -15.06
N VAL A 36 5.43 -3.46 -15.83
CA VAL A 36 4.09 -3.04 -15.37
C VAL A 36 3.58 -3.98 -14.27
N GLN A 37 3.90 -5.26 -14.37
CA GLN A 37 3.50 -6.28 -13.42
C GLN A 37 4.13 -6.10 -12.02
N GLU A 38 5.35 -5.58 -11.93
CA GLU A 38 5.99 -5.25 -10.63
C GLU A 38 5.25 -4.11 -9.91
N ALA A 39 4.87 -3.05 -10.63
CA ALA A 39 4.08 -1.94 -10.09
C ALA A 39 2.69 -2.39 -9.64
N GLU A 40 2.02 -3.25 -10.42
CA GLU A 40 0.74 -3.87 -10.04
C GLU A 40 0.88 -4.72 -8.77
N THR A 41 1.97 -5.48 -8.65
CA THR A 41 2.25 -6.31 -7.47
C THR A 41 2.43 -5.46 -6.22
N CYS A 42 3.15 -4.33 -6.31
CA CYS A 42 3.26 -3.38 -5.20
C CYS A 42 1.92 -2.71 -4.84
N GLY A 43 1.06 -2.45 -5.82
CA GLY A 43 -0.28 -1.92 -5.60
C GLY A 43 -1.22 -2.89 -4.87
N SER A 44 -1.02 -4.20 -5.04
CA SER A 44 -1.93 -5.24 -4.52
C SER A 44 -2.13 -5.23 -3.00
N TYR A 45 -1.15 -4.72 -2.24
CA TYR A 45 -1.26 -4.61 -0.78
C TYR A 45 -2.47 -3.78 -0.34
N VAL A 46 -2.87 -2.78 -1.13
CA VAL A 46 -3.95 -1.85 -0.79
C VAL A 46 -5.27 -2.07 -1.51
N ASP A 47 -5.35 -3.04 -2.43
CA ASP A 47 -6.54 -3.28 -3.28
C ASP A 47 -7.83 -3.47 -2.47
N LYS A 48 -7.74 -4.21 -1.36
CA LYS A 48 -8.90 -4.49 -0.51
C LYS A 48 -9.47 -3.26 0.20
N PHE A 49 -8.79 -2.12 0.12
CA PHE A 49 -9.14 -0.87 0.78
C PHE A 49 -9.55 0.25 -0.18
N GLU A 50 -9.69 -0.03 -1.49
CA GLU A 50 -10.08 0.99 -2.46
C GLU A 50 -11.42 1.66 -2.14
N ALA A 51 -12.35 0.92 -1.54
CA ALA A 51 -13.64 1.47 -1.09
C ALA A 51 -13.56 2.18 0.28
N GLY A 52 -12.37 2.25 0.87
CA GLY A 52 -12.13 2.76 2.22
C GLY A 52 -12.00 1.66 3.27
N LEU A 53 -12.33 2.00 4.51
CA LEU A 53 -12.17 1.12 5.67
C LEU A 53 -13.22 -0.01 5.67
N PRO A 54 -12.80 -1.27 5.77
CA PRO A 54 -13.74 -2.39 5.89
C PRO A 54 -14.55 -2.29 7.18
N GLY A 55 -15.82 -2.66 7.10
CA GLY A 55 -16.68 -2.76 8.29
C GLY A 55 -17.26 -1.44 8.79
N VAL A 56 -16.92 -0.29 8.20
CA VAL A 56 -17.50 1.02 8.59
C VAL A 56 -19.03 1.02 8.50
N SER A 57 -19.61 0.31 7.53
CA SER A 57 -21.06 0.18 7.38
C SER A 57 -21.76 -0.54 8.53
N LYS A 58 -21.02 -1.27 9.38
CA LYS A 58 -21.55 -1.99 10.55
C LYS A 58 -21.49 -1.16 11.83
N LEU A 59 -20.73 -0.06 11.83
CA LEU A 59 -20.51 0.76 13.04
C LEU A 59 -21.82 1.28 13.67
N PRO A 60 -22.86 1.69 12.92
CA PRO A 60 -24.10 2.17 13.52
C PRO A 60 -24.84 1.13 14.37
N ASP A 61 -24.58 -0.17 14.14
CA ASP A 61 -25.22 -1.27 14.85
C ASP A 61 -24.40 -1.78 16.06
N MET A 62 -23.24 -1.16 16.33
CA MET A 62 -22.31 -1.57 17.38
C MET A 62 -22.35 -0.60 18.58
N SER A 63 -21.88 -1.07 19.74
CA SER A 63 -21.56 -0.15 20.83
C SER A 63 -20.42 0.78 20.39
N ALA A 64 -20.36 1.99 20.94
CA ALA A 64 -19.31 2.95 20.59
C ALA A 64 -17.90 2.36 20.82
N ARG A 65 -17.72 1.64 21.92
CA ARG A 65 -16.48 0.92 22.24
C ARG A 65 -16.11 -0.11 21.18
N ASP A 66 -17.02 -1.05 20.89
CA ASP A 66 -16.74 -2.12 19.91
C ASP A 66 -16.52 -1.54 18.52
N GLY A 67 -17.23 -0.45 18.19
CA GLY A 67 -17.06 0.32 16.97
C GLY A 67 -15.65 0.90 16.86
N ILE A 68 -15.16 1.56 17.92
CA ILE A 68 -13.79 2.13 17.95
C ILE A 68 -12.74 1.02 17.86
N GLU A 69 -12.92 -0.09 18.57
CA GLU A 69 -12.01 -1.24 18.51
C GLU A 69 -11.92 -1.81 17.07
N LEU A 70 -13.06 -2.07 16.43
CA LEU A 70 -13.12 -2.56 15.05
C LEU A 70 -12.52 -1.55 14.06
N LEU A 71 -12.85 -0.27 14.21
CA LEU A 71 -12.35 0.81 13.37
C LEU A 71 -10.81 0.88 13.46
N SER A 72 -10.26 0.85 14.67
CA SER A 72 -8.81 0.88 14.93
C SER A 72 -8.08 -0.37 14.42
N ILE A 73 -8.69 -1.55 14.49
CA ILE A 73 -8.14 -2.77 13.87
C ILE A 73 -8.00 -2.58 12.36
N ASN A 74 -9.09 -2.19 11.69
CA ASN A 74 -9.09 -2.02 10.23
C ASN A 74 -8.12 -0.93 9.78
N PHE A 75 -8.03 0.18 10.52
CA PHE A 75 -7.11 1.26 10.16
C PHE A 75 -5.64 0.88 10.34
N ARG A 76 -5.29 0.10 11.37
CA ARG A 76 -3.94 -0.49 11.50
C ARG A 76 -3.59 -1.36 10.30
N GLU A 77 -4.54 -2.13 9.78
CA GLU A 77 -4.29 -2.94 8.58
C GLU A 77 -4.01 -2.08 7.35
N VAL A 78 -4.79 -1.00 7.15
CA VAL A 78 -4.56 -0.05 6.05
C VAL A 78 -3.18 0.61 6.18
N MET A 79 -2.81 1.07 7.37
CA MET A 79 -1.47 1.64 7.62
C MET A 79 -0.36 0.65 7.28
N ARG A 80 -0.50 -0.62 7.70
CA ARG A 80 0.48 -1.67 7.41
C ARG A 80 0.59 -1.94 5.92
N ALA A 81 -0.54 -2.09 5.23
CA ALA A 81 -0.59 -2.33 3.80
C ALA A 81 0.02 -1.18 2.99
N SER A 82 -0.31 0.05 3.39
CA SER A 82 0.20 1.27 2.75
C SER A 82 1.72 1.42 2.94
N ASP A 83 2.24 1.15 4.13
CA ASP A 83 3.69 1.14 4.39
C ASP A 83 4.41 0.02 3.60
N GLN A 84 3.79 -1.16 3.48
CA GLN A 84 4.32 -2.26 2.65
C GLN A 84 4.37 -1.90 1.16
N ALA A 85 3.28 -1.33 0.63
CA ALA A 85 3.23 -0.84 -0.75
C ALA A 85 4.31 0.22 -1.01
N MET A 86 4.47 1.20 -0.12
CA MET A 86 5.48 2.26 -0.28
C MET A 86 6.91 1.74 -0.23
N LYS A 87 7.21 0.76 0.63
CA LYS A 87 8.52 0.08 0.64
C LYS A 87 8.76 -0.68 -0.66
N CYS A 88 7.74 -1.37 -1.17
CA CYS A 88 7.80 -2.08 -2.45
C CYS A 88 8.10 -1.11 -3.60
N PHE A 89 7.32 -0.03 -3.73
CA PHE A 89 7.55 0.98 -4.77
C PHE A 89 8.91 1.68 -4.62
N SER A 90 9.34 1.98 -3.40
CA SER A 90 10.68 2.54 -3.17
C SER A 90 11.79 1.61 -3.66
N SER A 91 11.62 0.30 -3.51
CA SER A 91 12.54 -0.69 -4.07
C SER A 91 12.46 -0.72 -5.59
N ALA A 92 11.26 -0.78 -6.16
CA ALA A 92 11.03 -0.82 -7.60
C ALA A 92 11.61 0.41 -8.33
N ARG A 93 11.54 1.61 -7.72
CA ARG A 93 12.15 2.84 -8.26
C ARG A 93 13.65 2.68 -8.53
N ASN A 94 14.38 1.97 -7.67
CA ASN A 94 15.83 1.75 -7.82
C ASN A 94 16.17 0.81 -8.99
N HIS A 95 15.18 0.05 -9.47
CA HIS A 95 15.31 -0.89 -10.59
C HIS A 95 14.57 -0.41 -11.85
N ALA A 96 14.05 0.83 -11.84
CA ALA A 96 13.27 1.36 -12.94
C ALA A 96 14.13 1.74 -14.15
N VAL A 97 14.19 0.86 -15.15
CA VAL A 97 15.05 1.02 -16.34
C VAL A 97 14.42 1.79 -17.50
N SER A 98 13.10 1.97 -17.53
CA SER A 98 12.39 2.64 -18.64
C SER A 98 11.48 3.78 -18.15
N LYS A 99 11.16 4.73 -19.05
CA LYS A 99 10.21 5.82 -18.75
C LYS A 99 8.84 5.24 -18.35
N LYS A 100 8.32 4.28 -19.12
CA LYS A 100 7.05 3.60 -18.85
C LYS A 100 7.03 2.90 -17.49
N HIS A 101 8.13 2.25 -17.09
CA HIS A 101 8.22 1.63 -15.77
C HIS A 101 8.15 2.66 -14.65
N LYS A 102 8.89 3.78 -14.78
CA LYS A 102 8.83 4.88 -13.80
C LYS A 102 7.41 5.44 -13.70
N GLU A 103 6.75 5.71 -14.82
CA GLU A 103 5.36 6.19 -14.85
C GLU A 103 4.39 5.22 -14.15
N ALA A 104 4.52 3.91 -14.39
CA ALA A 104 3.71 2.90 -13.71
C ALA A 104 3.93 2.87 -12.19
N ILE A 105 5.18 3.01 -11.74
CA ILE A 105 5.52 3.10 -10.31
C ILE A 105 4.92 4.36 -9.69
N GLU A 106 5.08 5.53 -10.32
CA GLU A 106 4.50 6.79 -9.80
C GLU A 106 2.96 6.72 -9.74
N ALA A 107 2.32 6.14 -10.76
CA ALA A 107 0.87 5.91 -10.75
C ALA A 107 0.45 4.98 -9.60
N GLY A 108 1.21 3.91 -9.35
CA GLY A 108 0.99 3.01 -8.22
C GLY A 108 1.12 3.69 -6.86
N ILE A 109 2.16 4.52 -6.68
CA ILE A 109 2.34 5.34 -5.47
C ILE A 109 1.16 6.30 -5.29
N GLY A 110 0.74 6.99 -6.35
CA GLY A 110 -0.41 7.90 -6.31
C GLY A 110 -1.71 7.19 -5.91
N ARG A 111 -1.96 5.99 -6.44
CA ARG A 111 -3.11 5.16 -6.04
C ARG A 111 -3.01 4.76 -4.56
N THR A 112 -1.86 4.29 -4.09
CA THR A 112 -1.66 3.95 -2.67
C THR A 112 -1.89 5.16 -1.76
N ALA A 113 -1.40 6.34 -2.14
CA ALA A 113 -1.62 7.58 -1.40
C ALA A 113 -3.12 7.92 -1.31
N TRP A 114 -3.85 7.80 -2.42
CA TRP A 114 -5.29 8.04 -2.47
C TRP A 114 -6.08 7.07 -1.58
N VAL A 115 -5.75 5.76 -1.65
CA VAL A 115 -6.39 4.74 -0.79
C VAL A 115 -6.14 5.05 0.68
N PHE A 116 -4.89 5.37 1.04
CA PHE A 116 -4.53 5.71 2.41
C PHE A 116 -5.26 6.96 2.91
N ALA A 117 -5.29 8.03 2.11
CA ALA A 117 -5.97 9.28 2.47
C ALA A 117 -7.49 9.09 2.65
N THR A 118 -8.10 8.27 1.79
CA THR A 118 -9.53 7.92 1.90
C THR A 118 -9.82 7.20 3.21
N ALA A 119 -9.03 6.18 3.55
CA ALA A 119 -9.16 5.46 4.80
C ALA A 119 -8.87 6.33 6.03
N GLN A 120 -7.87 7.21 5.97
CA GLN A 120 -7.53 8.15 7.05
C GLN A 120 -8.68 9.12 7.32
N SER A 121 -9.29 9.68 6.29
CA SER A 121 -10.44 10.57 6.44
C SER A 121 -11.67 9.84 7.02
N GLN A 122 -11.93 8.61 6.59
CA GLN A 122 -13.02 7.80 7.15
C GLN A 122 -12.75 7.41 8.61
N PHE A 123 -11.49 7.12 8.96
CA PHE A 123 -11.09 6.84 10.33
C PHE A 123 -11.38 8.03 11.24
N GLU A 124 -10.93 9.23 10.86
CA GLU A 124 -11.13 10.47 11.62
C GLU A 124 -12.62 10.74 11.86
N GLN A 125 -13.42 10.76 10.79
CA GLN A 125 -14.86 11.02 10.87
C GLN A 125 -15.60 10.02 11.75
N SER A 126 -15.27 8.73 11.62
CA SER A 126 -15.92 7.67 12.41
C SER A 126 -15.46 7.69 13.86
N LEU A 127 -14.18 7.96 14.12
CA LEU A 127 -13.63 8.07 15.48
C LEU A 127 -14.27 9.24 16.22
N ASP A 128 -14.46 10.39 15.59
CA ASP A 128 -15.11 11.57 16.19
C ASP A 128 -16.58 11.30 16.57
N ALA A 129 -17.31 10.62 15.69
CA ALA A 129 -18.70 10.25 15.96
C ALA A 129 -18.81 9.25 17.13
N LEU A 130 -17.99 8.19 17.10
CA LEU A 130 -18.00 7.16 18.14
C LEU A 130 -17.43 7.66 19.47
N SER A 131 -16.44 8.55 19.46
CA SER A 131 -15.89 9.12 20.69
C SER A 131 -16.90 10.01 21.39
N SER A 132 -17.64 10.83 20.63
CA SER A 132 -18.75 11.65 21.15
C SER A 132 -19.83 10.79 21.80
N GLN A 133 -20.19 9.67 21.16
CA GLN A 133 -21.16 8.73 21.72
C GLN A 133 -20.63 8.08 23.01
N MET A 134 -19.38 7.59 22.99
CA MET A 134 -18.81 6.93 24.17
C MET A 134 -18.66 7.88 25.37
N LEU A 135 -18.28 9.14 25.14
CA LEU A 135 -18.21 10.14 26.20
C LEU A 135 -19.59 10.48 26.77
N THR A 136 -20.63 10.44 25.94
CA THR A 136 -22.02 10.62 26.40
C THR A 136 -22.46 9.45 27.27
N ASP A 137 -22.13 8.22 26.88
CA ASP A 137 -22.46 7.01 27.64
C ASP A 137 -21.73 6.93 28.99
N LEU A 138 -20.55 7.57 29.10
CA LEU A 138 -19.74 7.62 30.32
C LEU A 138 -20.02 8.81 31.22
N ALA A 139 -20.76 9.83 30.76
CA ALA A 139 -21.08 10.99 31.57
C ALA A 139 -22.04 10.56 32.70
N PRO A 140 -21.67 10.74 33.99
CA PRO A 140 -22.59 10.40 35.07
C PRO A 140 -23.85 11.25 34.93
N ALA A 141 -25.02 10.62 34.96
CA ALA A 141 -26.28 11.34 35.09
C ALA A 141 -26.17 12.19 36.36
N ALA A 142 -26.12 13.52 36.20
CA ALA A 142 -25.96 14.45 37.30
C ALA A 142 -27.17 14.34 38.26
N GLY A 143 -27.06 13.44 39.24
CA GLY A 143 -28.05 13.14 40.26
C GLY A 143 -27.33 12.45 41.40
N GLY A 144 -27.29 13.12 42.56
CA GLY A 144 -26.35 12.82 43.63
C GLY A 144 -26.51 11.46 44.29
N ASN A 145 -25.40 11.04 44.90
CA ASN A 145 -25.21 9.87 45.76
C ASN A 145 -25.07 8.55 45.01
N THR A 146 -23.86 8.27 44.53
CA THR A 146 -23.44 6.89 44.29
C THR A 146 -22.02 6.72 44.80
N GLU A 147 -21.87 5.80 45.75
CA GLU A 147 -20.60 5.24 46.19
C GLU A 147 -19.76 4.82 44.97
N ALA A 148 -18.44 4.87 45.09
CA ALA A 148 -17.51 4.44 44.03
C ALA A 148 -17.89 3.03 43.55
N LEU A 149 -18.54 2.97 42.38
CA LEU A 149 -19.00 1.74 41.76
C LEU A 149 -17.82 1.07 41.03
N PRO A 150 -17.89 -0.25 40.76
CA PRO A 150 -16.97 -0.99 39.88
C PRO A 150 -16.93 -0.50 38.41
N GLU A 151 -17.48 0.68 38.12
CA GLU A 151 -17.51 1.38 36.83
C GLU A 151 -16.17 2.05 36.48
N ASP A 152 -15.24 2.18 37.43
CA ASP A 152 -13.89 2.71 37.18
C ASP A 152 -13.13 1.91 36.12
N ASP A 153 -13.19 0.57 36.17
CA ASP A 153 -12.47 -0.30 35.23
C ASP A 153 -13.01 -0.19 33.80
N ALA A 154 -14.33 -0.06 33.64
CA ALA A 154 -14.97 0.06 32.32
C ALA A 154 -14.73 1.44 31.71
N MET A 155 -14.80 2.49 32.54
CA MET A 155 -14.48 3.86 32.13
C MET A 155 -13.02 3.99 31.72
N VAL A 156 -12.08 3.50 32.55
CA VAL A 156 -10.64 3.54 32.26
C VAL A 156 -10.33 2.83 30.95
N ARG A 157 -10.84 1.60 30.75
CA ARG A 157 -10.63 0.88 29.47
C ARG A 157 -11.19 1.62 28.27
N SER A 158 -12.34 2.27 28.42
CA SER A 158 -12.96 3.05 27.34
C SER A 158 -12.10 4.28 26.99
N MET A 159 -11.54 4.96 28.00
CA MET A 159 -10.60 6.07 27.79
C MET A 159 -9.29 5.60 27.16
N GLU A 160 -8.72 4.48 27.61
CA GLU A 160 -7.53 3.88 27.01
C GLU A 160 -7.73 3.62 25.51
N ILE A 161 -8.87 3.03 25.13
CA ILE A 161 -9.21 2.77 23.73
C ILE A 161 -9.32 4.06 22.90
N LEU A 162 -9.89 5.14 23.45
CA LEU A 162 -9.90 6.44 22.76
C LEU A 162 -8.50 6.98 22.56
N PHE A 163 -7.70 7.03 23.62
CA PHE A 163 -6.34 7.56 23.54
C PHE A 163 -5.51 6.76 22.54
N ASP A 164 -5.57 5.43 22.58
CA ASP A 164 -4.89 4.57 21.62
C ASP A 164 -5.34 4.83 20.17
N SER A 165 -6.63 5.11 19.96
CA SER A 165 -7.20 5.38 18.63
C SER A 165 -6.78 6.76 18.10
N TYR A 166 -6.73 7.79 18.94
CA TYR A 166 -6.18 9.10 18.55
C TYR A 166 -4.67 9.05 18.34
N MET A 167 -3.92 8.31 19.15
CA MET A 167 -2.48 8.08 18.93
C MET A 167 -2.22 7.33 17.62
N LEU A 168 -3.10 6.40 17.25
CA LEU A 168 -3.06 5.74 15.95
C LEU A 168 -3.30 6.73 14.81
N PHE A 169 -4.27 7.66 14.94
CA PHE A 169 -4.49 8.72 13.98
C PHE A 169 -3.28 9.64 13.82
N GLU A 170 -2.67 10.09 14.91
CA GLU A 170 -1.45 10.90 14.87
C GLU A 170 -0.30 10.18 14.15
N ARG A 171 -0.11 8.88 14.46
CA ARG A 171 0.89 8.05 13.75
C ARG A 171 0.59 7.94 12.26
N SER A 172 -0.67 7.94 11.87
CA SER A 172 -1.09 7.88 10.47
C SER A 172 -0.72 9.15 9.70
N GLN A 173 -0.69 10.32 10.35
CA GLN A 173 -0.26 11.57 9.72
C GLN A 173 1.21 11.52 9.30
N GLU A 174 2.06 10.86 10.09
CA GLU A 174 3.46 10.65 9.73
C GLU A 174 3.61 9.77 8.48
N LEU A 175 2.76 8.75 8.32
CA LEU A 175 2.72 7.97 7.08
C LEU A 175 2.20 8.80 5.90
N SER A 176 1.18 9.65 6.11
CA SER A 176 0.68 10.60 5.10
C SER A 176 1.77 11.51 4.54
N ARG A 177 2.65 12.05 5.41
CA ARG A 177 3.77 12.90 4.98
C ARG A 177 4.74 12.20 4.03
N ARG A 178 4.93 10.88 4.17
CA ARG A 178 5.80 10.10 3.28
C ARG A 178 5.26 10.03 1.86
N PHE A 179 3.95 10.11 1.67
CA PHE A 179 3.36 10.21 0.33
C PHE A 179 3.60 11.59 -0.29
N THR A 180 3.56 12.67 0.50
CA THR A 180 3.82 14.04 0.01
C THR A 180 5.28 14.31 -0.34
N GLY A 181 6.21 13.53 0.21
CA GLY A 181 7.63 13.57 -0.17
C GLY A 181 7.92 12.94 -1.54
N VAL A 182 6.94 12.31 -2.17
CA VAL A 182 7.02 11.77 -3.53
C VAL A 182 6.34 12.75 -4.49
N ALA A 183 6.97 13.91 -4.71
CA ALA A 183 6.48 14.86 -5.70
C ALA A 183 6.46 14.21 -7.11
N PRO A 184 5.47 14.54 -7.96
CA PRO A 184 5.43 14.04 -9.32
C PRO A 184 6.68 14.46 -10.08
N VAL A 185 7.17 13.58 -10.95
CA VAL A 185 8.19 13.94 -11.95
C VAL A 185 7.55 14.98 -12.87
N THR A 186 7.78 16.26 -12.59
CA THR A 186 7.45 17.35 -13.50
C THR A 186 8.30 17.18 -14.76
N GLU A 187 7.63 17.08 -15.91
CA GLU A 187 8.24 17.01 -17.25
C GLU A 187 9.19 18.18 -17.55
#